data_AF-X8DLK0-F1
#
_entry.id   AF-X8DLK0-F1
#
_cell.length_a   1.000
_cell.length_b   1.000
_cell.length_c   1.000
_cell.angle_alpha   90.00
_cell.angle_beta   90.00
_cell.angle_gamma   90.00
#
_symmetry.space_group_name_H-M   'P 1'
#
loop_
_entity.id
_entity.type
_entity.pdbx_description
1 polymer ?
#
loop_
_entity_poly.entity_id
_entity_poly.type
_entity_poly.pdbx_seq_one_letter_code
_entity_poly.pdbx_strand_id
1 'polypeptide(L)'
;MPRLRTLQDVVGSRDPVLLDWLVGLAFPCQRPFDHRNGVIEAPKWRILPDRFGAEANSPVMDNNGGGPLGITELLVRATTVPSYLKDDWFRDWGALQQLTPYYPDATQPASTSARLPAAACGARAR
;
A
#
# COMPACT_ATOMS: atom_id res chain seq x y z
N MET A 1 3.30 22.86 -14.09
CA MET A 1 4.18 21.67 -14.15
C MET A 1 4.18 20.99 -12.78
N PRO A 2 3.84 19.69 -12.67
CA PRO A 2 3.85 18.99 -11.39
C PRO A 2 5.27 18.84 -10.83
N ARG A 3 5.41 18.83 -9.50
CA ARG A 3 6.67 18.53 -8.82
C ARG A 3 6.64 17.07 -8.38
N LEU A 4 7.39 16.22 -9.08
CA LEU A 4 7.39 14.78 -8.85
C LEU A 4 8.46 14.39 -7.83
N ARG A 5 8.14 13.37 -7.02
CA ARG A 5 9.06 12.65 -6.14
C ARG A 5 8.86 11.15 -6.38
N THR A 6 9.89 10.38 -6.09
CA THR A 6 9.87 8.92 -6.27
C THR A 6 8.91 8.29 -5.27
N LEU A 7 8.31 7.15 -5.61
CA LEU A 7 7.44 6.42 -4.67
C LEU A 7 8.21 6.06 -3.39
N GLN A 8 9.49 5.69 -3.51
CA GLN A 8 10.35 5.39 -2.37
C GLN A 8 10.53 6.61 -1.43
N ASP A 9 10.63 7.83 -1.97
CA ASP A 9 10.76 9.04 -1.15
C ASP A 9 9.44 9.45 -0.47
N VAL A 10 8.29 9.04 -1.03
CA VAL A 10 6.96 9.38 -0.53
C VAL A 10 6.47 8.34 0.48
N VAL A 11 6.53 7.05 0.13
CA VAL A 11 6.02 5.93 0.94
C VAL A 11 7.08 5.40 1.92
N GLY A 12 8.35 5.42 1.52
CA GLY A 12 9.44 4.85 2.30
C GLY A 12 9.39 3.33 2.43
N SER A 13 10.07 2.83 3.47
CA SER A 13 10.23 1.39 3.76
C SER A 13 9.79 0.99 5.17
N ARG A 14 9.12 1.89 5.89
CA ARG A 14 8.73 1.67 7.30
C ARG A 14 7.22 1.70 7.50
N ASP A 15 6.56 2.60 6.79
CA ASP A 15 5.11 2.71 6.83
C ASP A 15 4.45 1.39 6.36
N PRO A 16 3.38 0.94 7.02
CA PRO A 16 2.65 -0.25 6.61
C PRO A 16 1.91 -0.02 5.30
N VAL A 17 2.14 -0.91 4.33
CA VAL A 17 1.53 -0.86 3.00
C VAL A 17 0.63 -2.08 2.80
N LEU A 18 -0.58 -1.86 2.28
CA LEU A 18 -1.38 -2.92 1.67
C LEU A 18 -0.85 -3.15 0.25
N LEU A 19 0.04 -4.11 0.10
CA LEU A 19 0.52 -4.54 -1.21
C LEU A 19 -0.48 -5.55 -1.77
N ASP A 20 -1.08 -5.25 -2.92
CA ASP A 20 -1.85 -6.26 -3.64
C ASP A 20 -0.93 -7.44 -4.01
N TRP A 21 -1.46 -8.66 -3.99
CA TRP A 21 -0.63 -9.88 -4.07
C TRP A 21 0.23 -9.96 -5.35
N LEU A 22 -0.20 -9.32 -6.44
CA LEU A 22 0.53 -9.27 -7.70
C LEU A 22 1.81 -8.40 -7.66
N VAL A 23 1.85 -7.39 -6.79
CA VAL A 23 2.89 -6.35 -6.86
C VAL A 23 4.05 -6.58 -5.88
N GLY A 24 4.00 -7.64 -5.07
CA GLY A 24 4.96 -7.85 -3.98
C GLY A 24 6.43 -7.90 -4.40
N LEU A 25 6.75 -8.55 -5.53
CA LEU A 25 8.13 -8.63 -6.02
C LEU A 25 8.62 -7.35 -6.70
N ALA A 26 7.71 -6.54 -7.25
CA ALA A 26 8.04 -5.27 -7.89
C ALA A 26 8.34 -4.16 -6.86
N PHE A 27 7.79 -4.28 -5.64
CA PHE A 27 7.96 -3.33 -4.54
C PHE A 27 8.61 -3.99 -3.31
N PRO A 28 9.84 -4.52 -3.43
CA PRO A 28 10.48 -5.28 -2.35
C PRO A 28 10.87 -4.42 -1.13
N CYS A 29 10.82 -3.10 -1.27
CA CYS A 29 11.22 -2.12 -0.27
C CYS A 29 10.08 -1.64 0.62
N GLN A 30 8.85 -1.75 0.13
CA GLN A 30 7.65 -1.39 0.88
C GLN A 30 7.32 -2.56 1.80
N ARG A 31 7.23 -2.28 3.10
CA ARG A 31 6.89 -3.31 4.08
C ARG A 31 5.37 -3.52 4.09
N PRO A 32 4.87 -4.75 3.95
CA PRO A 32 3.46 -5.02 4.17
C PRO A 32 3.08 -4.71 5.62
N PHE A 33 1.82 -4.37 5.86
CA PHE A 33 1.30 -4.24 7.23
C PHE A 33 1.43 -5.59 7.97
N ASP A 34 1.68 -5.53 9.28
CA ASP A 34 1.82 -6.72 10.11
C ASP A 34 0.50 -7.12 10.79
N HIS A 35 0.45 -8.28 11.44
CA HIS A 35 -0.66 -8.66 12.30
C HIS A 35 -0.16 -9.35 13.58
N ARG A 36 -0.80 -9.04 14.71
CA ARG A 36 -0.44 -9.62 16.01
C ARG A 36 -1.68 -9.98 16.81
N ASN A 37 -1.74 -11.21 17.31
CA ASN A 37 -2.85 -11.72 18.13
C ASN A 37 -4.24 -11.50 17.48
N GLY A 38 -4.33 -11.66 16.15
CA GLY A 38 -5.58 -11.45 15.41
C GLY A 38 -5.92 -9.99 15.09
N VAL A 39 -5.05 -9.03 15.43
CA VAL A 39 -5.24 -7.60 15.13
C VAL A 39 -4.22 -7.15 14.10
N ILE A 40 -4.67 -6.53 13.01
CA ILE A 40 -3.80 -6.00 11.96
C ILE A 40 -3.22 -4.63 12.33
N GLU A 41 -2.05 -4.30 11.80
CA GLU A 41 -1.55 -2.94 11.70
C GLU A 41 -2.33 -2.19 10.61
N ALA A 42 -2.86 -1.00 10.91
CA ALA A 42 -3.62 -0.23 9.92
C ALA A 42 -2.70 0.27 8.78
N PRO A 43 -2.94 -0.12 7.51
CA PRO A 43 -2.11 0.31 6.40
C PRO A 43 -2.33 1.80 6.09
N LYS A 44 -1.26 2.49 5.69
CA LYS A 44 -1.30 3.91 5.29
C LYS A 44 -1.33 4.10 3.78
N TRP A 45 -0.90 3.08 3.05
CA TRP A 45 -0.77 3.10 1.60
C TRP A 45 -1.31 1.80 1.03
N ARG A 46 -1.81 1.85 -0.21
CA ARG A 46 -2.08 0.67 -1.03
C ARG A 46 -1.40 0.81 -2.38
N ILE A 47 -0.75 -0.26 -2.85
CA ILE A 47 -0.18 -0.35 -4.19
C ILE A 47 -0.92 -1.43 -4.96
N LEU A 48 -1.46 -1.05 -6.11
CA LEU A 48 -2.29 -1.88 -6.97
C LEU A 48 -1.56 -2.15 -8.30
N PRO A 49 -1.85 -3.28 -8.96
CA PRO A 49 -1.49 -3.48 -10.37
C PRO A 49 -2.27 -2.51 -11.28
N ASP A 50 -2.02 -2.60 -12.59
CA ASP A 50 -2.78 -1.89 -13.62
C ASP A 50 -4.29 -2.16 -13.53
N ARG A 51 -5.10 -1.34 -14.20
CA ARG A 51 -6.56 -1.41 -14.08
C ARG A 51 -7.12 -2.82 -14.30
N PHE A 52 -6.66 -3.53 -15.34
CA PHE A 52 -7.16 -4.88 -15.64
C PHE A 52 -6.66 -5.93 -14.64
N GLY A 53 -5.39 -5.84 -14.23
CA GLY A 53 -4.84 -6.67 -13.17
C GLY A 53 -5.64 -6.52 -11.88
N ALA A 54 -6.01 -5.30 -11.51
CA ALA A 54 -6.77 -5.03 -10.29
C ALA A 54 -8.21 -5.55 -10.41
N GLU A 55 -8.90 -5.28 -11.52
CA GLU A 55 -10.28 -5.71 -11.76
C GLU A 55 -10.44 -7.24 -11.68
N ALA A 56 -9.52 -7.99 -12.29
CA ALA A 56 -9.60 -9.44 -12.34
C ALA A 56 -9.13 -10.13 -11.03
N ASN A 57 -8.21 -9.51 -10.28
CA ASN A 57 -7.50 -10.20 -9.20
C ASN A 57 -7.72 -9.62 -7.79
N SER A 58 -8.26 -8.40 -7.66
CA SER A 58 -8.68 -7.85 -6.35
C SER A 58 -9.72 -8.72 -5.63
N PRO A 59 -10.66 -9.41 -6.33
CA PRO A 59 -11.64 -10.27 -5.66
C PRO A 59 -11.04 -11.39 -4.79
N VAL A 60 -9.77 -11.77 -5.00
CA VAL A 60 -9.07 -12.71 -4.11
C VAL A 60 -8.97 -12.18 -2.67
N MET A 61 -8.94 -10.86 -2.50
CA MET A 61 -8.75 -10.20 -1.21
C MET A 61 -10.03 -9.54 -0.67
N ASP A 62 -11.18 -9.80 -1.29
CA ASP A 62 -12.46 -9.15 -0.94
C ASP A 62 -12.98 -9.55 0.45
N ASN A 63 -14.09 -8.94 0.84
CA ASN A 63 -14.75 -9.21 2.12
C ASN A 63 -15.34 -10.64 2.20
N ASN A 64 -15.82 -11.20 1.09
CA ASN A 64 -16.44 -12.53 1.07
C ASN A 64 -15.42 -13.65 1.25
N GLY A 65 -14.21 -13.45 0.72
CA GLY A 65 -13.05 -14.33 0.89
C GLY A 65 -12.29 -14.10 2.20
N GLY A 66 -12.68 -13.10 3.00
CA GLY A 66 -12.04 -12.75 4.27
C GLY A 66 -10.70 -12.01 4.13
N GLY A 67 -10.41 -11.48 2.95
CA GLY A 67 -9.18 -10.76 2.68
C GLY A 67 -9.14 -9.36 3.31
N PRO A 68 -7.96 -8.70 3.28
CA PRO A 68 -7.76 -7.42 3.94
C PRO A 68 -8.59 -6.27 3.34
N LEU A 69 -9.12 -6.40 2.11
CA LEU A 69 -9.98 -5.36 1.54
C LEU A 69 -11.26 -5.21 2.35
N GLY A 70 -11.85 -6.31 2.84
CA GLY A 70 -13.05 -6.22 3.70
C GLY A 70 -12.82 -5.50 5.03
N ILE A 71 -11.59 -5.50 5.55
CA ILE A 71 -11.23 -4.72 6.75
C ILE A 71 -11.01 -3.25 6.38
N THR A 72 -10.19 -3.00 5.35
CA THR A 72 -9.82 -1.63 4.98
C THR A 72 -10.98 -0.82 4.40
N GLU A 73 -11.95 -1.45 3.72
CA GLU A 73 -13.18 -0.81 3.22
C GLU A 73 -13.99 -0.12 4.31
N LEU A 74 -13.93 -0.64 5.55
CA LEU A 74 -14.67 -0.12 6.70
C LEU A 74 -13.82 0.81 7.57
N LEU A 75 -12.49 0.61 7.60
CA LEU A 75 -11.58 1.34 8.49
C LEU A 75 -11.04 2.64 7.90
N VAL A 76 -10.77 2.67 6.59
CA VAL A 76 -10.05 3.75 5.92
C VAL A 76 -10.77 4.23 4.65
N ARG A 77 -10.56 5.49 4.31
CA ARG A 77 -10.89 6.06 3.01
C ARG A 77 -9.66 5.99 2.11
N ALA A 78 -9.81 5.37 0.94
CA ALA A 78 -8.78 5.34 -0.09
C ALA A 78 -8.85 6.61 -0.98
N THR A 79 -7.72 7.28 -1.15
CA THR A 79 -7.56 8.43 -2.05
C THR A 79 -6.46 8.14 -3.06
N THR A 80 -6.78 8.12 -4.36
CA THR A 80 -5.80 7.87 -5.41
C THR A 80 -4.81 9.03 -5.52
N VAL A 81 -3.51 8.70 -5.53
CA VAL A 81 -2.43 9.66 -5.71
C VAL A 81 -1.95 9.65 -7.16
N PRO A 82 -1.95 10.81 -7.86
CA PRO A 82 -1.43 10.89 -9.22
C PRO A 82 0.03 10.42 -9.27
N SER A 83 0.31 9.44 -10.10
CA SER A 83 1.60 8.77 -10.20
C SER A 83 1.87 8.37 -11.63
N TYR A 84 3.13 8.44 -12.03
CA TYR A 84 3.54 8.29 -13.42
C TYR A 84 4.72 7.32 -13.50
N LEU A 85 4.73 6.46 -14.51
CA LEU A 85 5.86 5.61 -14.78
C LEU A 85 6.98 6.44 -15.41
N LYS A 86 8.18 6.30 -14.86
CA LYS A 86 9.36 7.04 -15.32
C LYS A 86 9.66 6.68 -16.78
N ASP A 87 9.80 7.70 -17.63
CA ASP A 87 10.16 7.60 -19.04
C ASP A 87 9.18 6.81 -19.93
N ASP A 88 8.01 6.41 -19.40
CA ASP A 88 6.94 5.72 -20.14
C ASP A 88 5.56 6.26 -19.71
N TRP A 89 5.29 7.52 -20.10
CA TRP A 89 4.18 8.33 -19.62
C TRP A 89 2.78 7.81 -19.97
N PHE A 90 2.68 6.95 -20.99
CA PHE A 90 1.40 6.44 -21.49
C PHE A 90 1.10 5.02 -21.01
N ARG A 91 2.01 4.41 -20.23
CA ARG A 91 1.79 3.09 -19.65
C ARG A 91 1.10 3.20 -18.29
N ASP A 92 0.00 2.46 -18.15
CA ASP A 92 -0.59 2.18 -16.84
C ASP A 92 0.29 1.18 -16.10
N TRP A 93 1.02 1.66 -15.10
CA TRP A 93 1.85 0.82 -14.25
C TRP A 93 1.07 0.20 -13.08
N GLY A 94 -0.15 0.71 -12.83
CA GLY A 94 -0.89 0.51 -11.61
C GLY A 94 -1.22 1.82 -10.90
N ALA A 95 -1.53 1.71 -9.61
CA ALA A 95 -1.99 2.84 -8.84
C ALA A 95 -1.41 2.86 -7.42
N LEU A 96 -1.22 4.07 -6.90
CA LEU A 96 -0.95 4.34 -5.50
C LEU A 96 -2.18 4.97 -4.86
N GLN A 97 -2.59 4.46 -3.71
CA GLN A 97 -3.63 5.08 -2.88
C GLN A 97 -3.09 5.42 -1.49
N GLN A 98 -3.43 6.61 -1.00
CA GLN A 98 -3.29 6.97 0.40
C GLN A 98 -4.52 6.48 1.16
N LEU A 99 -4.31 5.76 2.25
CA LEU A 99 -5.36 5.23 3.11
C LEU A 99 -5.45 6.09 4.38
N THR A 100 -6.55 6.82 4.51
CA THR A 100 -6.77 7.73 5.65
C THR A 100 -7.88 7.18 6.55
N PRO A 101 -7.63 6.94 7.85
CA PRO A 101 -8.68 6.48 8.77
C PRO A 101 -9.89 7.41 8.78
N TYR A 102 -11.09 6.86 8.89
CA TYR A 102 -12.30 7.68 9.06
C TYR A 102 -12.30 8.46 10.37
N TYR A 103 -11.65 7.92 11.42
CA TYR A 103 -11.47 8.54 12.74
C TYR A 103 -9.97 8.68 13.05
N PRO A 104 -9.35 9.82 12.71
CA PRO A 104 -7.90 10.03 12.88
C PRO A 104 -7.45 10.10 14.35
N ASP A 105 -8.36 10.44 15.25
CA ASP A 105 -8.16 10.59 16.69
C ASP A 105 -8.44 9.29 17.48
N ALA A 106 -8.76 8.19 16.78
CA ALA A 106 -8.94 6.89 17.42
C ALA A 106 -7.64 6.44 18.11
N THR A 107 -7.75 6.07 19.39
CA THR A 107 -6.63 5.57 20.17
C THR A 107 -6.06 4.30 19.53
N GLN A 108 -4.79 4.35 19.14
CA GLN A 108 -4.11 3.17 18.60
C GLN A 108 -4.00 2.10 19.70
N PRO A 109 -4.38 0.83 19.44
CA PRO A 109 -4.07 -0.25 20.35
C PRO A 109 -2.55 -0.39 20.52
N ALA A 110 -2.12 -0.95 21.65
CA ALA A 110 -0.70 -1.14 21.97
C ALA A 110 0.07 -1.73 20.77
N SER A 111 1.25 -1.17 20.46
CA SER A 111 1.99 -1.40 19.22
C SER A 111 2.00 -2.88 18.77
N THR A 112 1.42 -3.15 17.60
CA THR A 112 1.38 -4.47 16.97
C THR A 112 2.62 -4.80 16.13
N SER A 113 3.54 -3.85 15.96
CA SER A 113 4.74 -4.01 15.13
C SER A 113 5.66 -5.13 15.65
N ALA A 114 5.80 -6.23 14.89
CA ALA A 114 7.05 -6.96 14.86
C ALA A 114 8.01 -6.23 13.91
N ARG A 115 9.22 -5.96 14.37
CA ARG A 115 10.21 -5.21 13.61
C ARG A 115 10.91 -6.16 12.63
N LEU A 116 10.32 -6.40 11.46
CA LEU A 116 11.04 -7.05 10.37
C LEU A 116 12.20 -6.14 9.94
N PRO A 117 13.43 -6.66 9.76
CA PRO A 117 14.53 -5.88 9.21
C PRO A 117 14.13 -5.42 7.81
N ALA A 118 14.13 -4.11 7.58
CA ALA A 118 13.92 -3.56 6.25
C ALA A 118 15.00 -4.13 5.32
N ALA A 119 14.61 -4.62 4.15
CA ALA A 119 15.57 -4.91 3.09
C ALA A 119 16.42 -3.65 2.84
N ALA A 120 17.72 -3.82 2.57
CA ALA A 120 18.63 -2.70 2.29
C ALA A 120 18.24 -2.01 0.98
N CYS A 121 17.32 -1.05 1.07
CA CYS A 121 16.81 -0.30 -0.06
C CYS A 121 17.70 0.90 -0.32
N GLY A 122 18.61 0.75 -1.27
CA GLY A 122 19.42 1.85 -1.79
C GLY A 122 18.58 2.82 -2.60
N ALA A 123 18.78 4.12 -2.41
CA ALA A 123 18.15 5.18 -3.18
C ALA A 123 18.56 5.10 -4.66
N ARG A 124 17.78 4.40 -5.48
CA ARG A 124 17.89 4.48 -6.95
C ARG A 124 16.51 4.54 -7.58
N ALA A 125 16.10 5.75 -7.92
CA ALA A 125 15.55 6.15 -9.23
C ALA A 125 14.66 7.38 -9.04
N ARG A 126 15.15 8.56 -9.48
CA ARG A 126 14.30 9.74 -9.77
C ARG A 126 13.17 9.39 -10.70
#